data_AF-A0A0F9UD33-F1
#
_entry.id   AF-A0A0F9UD33-F1
#
_cell.length_a   1.000
_cell.length_b   1.000
_cell.length_c   1.000
_cell.angle_alpha   90.00
_cell.angle_beta   90.00
_cell.angle_gamma   90.00
#
_symmetry.space_group_name_H-M   'P 1'
#
loop_
_entity.id
_entity.type
_entity.pdbx_description
1 polymer ?
#
loop_
_entity_poly.entity_id
_entity_poly.type
_entity_poly.pdbx_seq_one_letter_code
_entity_poly.pdbx_strand_id
1 'polypeptide(L)'
;GRLIREATAGSGKALTLELGGKSPYIVFDDADQDSAIEGLVDAIWFNQGQVCCAGSRLLVHEAIAEDFLARLRARMDKLRIGDPLDKCIDVGAIVDPAQHDRIQALVGGSGGTVYHADTPLPEGGCFYPPTLITGLGASDALMQDEIFGPVLVSTTFRTPAEAVELANNTRYGLAATVWSENINLALDIAPKLVAGIVWVNGTNMMDAAAGFGGVRESGFGREGGWEGLAAYTRSKTTQKPLKEVTALTGSGTPADPIDRTAKLYIGGKQSRPDSGYSSPVWGKSGDLLGHVSLASRKDVRNAVEAAHAAKGWSKTTGHLRAQILYYIAENLAARENEFAQRLDAMQGGKAGKAEVDLAVKRLFTYAAWADKYDGQVHGVPIRGVALAMKEPVGVIGALCPAEAPLLGLISCMAPAIAMGNRVILAASGPFPLAATEFVQVLETSDVPAGVVNILTGPQKDTAETLARHMDVNAVWSFGDKAQSETVERASAQNLKRTWVNNGMARDWDGAEGEGKAFLQAATSVKNIWIPYGE
;
A
#
# COMPACT_ATOMS: atom_id res chain seq x y z
N GLY A 1 -16.13 5.71 -0.71
CA GLY A 1 -14.65 5.78 -0.72
C GLY A 1 -14.14 7.06 -1.37
N ARG A 2 -13.97 7.09 -2.70
CA ARG A 2 -13.31 8.19 -3.42
C ARG A 2 -13.89 9.58 -3.15
N LEU A 3 -15.20 9.75 -3.27
CA LEU A 3 -15.88 11.02 -2.97
C LEU A 3 -15.63 11.51 -1.53
N ILE A 4 -15.54 10.60 -0.56
CA ILE A 4 -15.23 10.94 0.84
C ILE A 4 -13.79 11.44 0.96
N ARG A 5 -12.83 10.78 0.31
CA ARG A 5 -11.43 11.23 0.27
C ARG A 5 -11.31 12.63 -0.33
N GLU A 6 -12.03 12.91 -1.43
CA GLU A 6 -12.05 14.22 -2.07
C GLU A 6 -12.71 15.30 -1.21
N ALA A 7 -13.83 14.98 -0.56
CA ALA A 7 -14.57 15.91 0.28
C ALA A 7 -13.85 16.25 1.59
N THR A 8 -12.97 15.35 2.07
CA THR A 8 -12.22 15.54 3.31
C THR A 8 -10.79 16.06 3.09
N ALA A 9 -10.34 16.17 1.84
CA ALA A 9 -9.00 16.67 1.51
C ALA A 9 -8.75 18.07 2.10
N GLY A 10 -7.59 18.25 2.74
CA GLY A 10 -7.16 19.51 3.35
C GLY A 10 -7.86 19.88 4.67
N SER A 11 -8.78 19.03 5.16
CA SER A 11 -9.56 19.30 6.37
C SER A 11 -8.84 18.96 7.69
N GLY A 12 -7.72 18.23 7.61
CA GLY A 12 -6.99 17.72 8.78
C GLY A 12 -7.68 16.55 9.51
N LYS A 13 -8.76 16.00 8.96
CA LYS A 13 -9.41 14.81 9.50
C LYS A 13 -8.55 13.57 9.27
N ALA A 14 -8.45 12.72 10.30
CA ALA A 14 -8.06 11.33 10.10
C ALA A 14 -9.16 10.60 9.29
N LEU A 15 -8.75 9.63 8.48
CA LEU A 15 -9.66 8.88 7.62
C LEU A 15 -9.22 7.41 7.58
N THR A 16 -10.17 6.52 7.80
CA THR A 16 -10.09 5.09 7.45
C THR A 16 -11.20 4.80 6.45
N LEU A 17 -10.95 3.87 5.54
CA LEU A 17 -11.90 3.45 4.53
C LEU A 17 -11.80 1.93 4.38
N GLU A 18 -12.84 1.23 4.80
CA GLU A 18 -13.06 -0.18 4.44
C GLU A 18 -14.03 -0.22 3.27
N LEU A 19 -13.59 -0.78 2.14
CA LEU A 19 -14.32 -0.75 0.88
C LEU A 19 -14.47 -2.16 0.31
N GLY A 20 -15.03 -2.24 -0.90
CA GLY A 20 -15.29 -3.49 -1.60
C GLY A 20 -14.07 -4.38 -1.79
N GLY A 21 -14.32 -5.67 -1.91
CA GLY A 21 -13.28 -6.67 -2.10
C GLY A 21 -13.82 -7.93 -2.77
N LYS A 22 -13.49 -8.12 -4.05
CA LYS A 22 -13.75 -9.39 -4.72
C LYS A 22 -12.74 -10.45 -4.29
N SER A 23 -12.92 -10.93 -3.07
CA SER A 23 -11.98 -11.80 -2.36
C SER A 23 -11.85 -13.16 -3.06
N PRO A 24 -10.63 -13.58 -3.46
CA PRO A 24 -10.42 -14.87 -4.12
C PRO A 24 -10.50 -16.04 -3.12
N TYR A 25 -11.06 -17.14 -3.60
CA TYR A 25 -11.18 -18.41 -2.88
C TYR A 25 -10.40 -19.47 -3.65
N ILE A 26 -9.20 -19.83 -3.18
CA ILE A 26 -8.25 -20.66 -3.91
C ILE A 26 -8.29 -22.09 -3.38
N VAL A 27 -8.54 -23.06 -4.26
CA VAL A 27 -8.60 -24.49 -3.92
C VAL A 27 -7.57 -25.25 -4.73
N PHE A 28 -6.54 -25.77 -4.04
CA PHE A 28 -5.50 -26.63 -4.63
C PHE A 28 -5.98 -28.07 -4.79
N ASP A 29 -5.26 -28.84 -5.60
CA ASP A 29 -5.57 -30.25 -5.90
C ASP A 29 -5.48 -31.16 -4.67
N ASP A 30 -4.69 -30.78 -3.67
CA ASP A 30 -4.52 -31.48 -2.39
C ASP A 30 -5.42 -30.95 -1.26
N ALA A 31 -6.37 -30.07 -1.56
CA ALA A 31 -7.30 -29.54 -0.56
C ALA A 31 -8.27 -30.60 -0.04
N ASP A 32 -8.71 -30.45 1.22
CA ASP A 32 -9.95 -31.06 1.69
C ASP A 32 -11.14 -30.40 0.95
N GLN A 33 -11.58 -31.07 -0.11
CA GLN A 33 -12.61 -30.55 -1.01
C GLN A 33 -13.97 -30.43 -0.34
N ASP A 34 -14.34 -31.36 0.55
CA ASP A 34 -15.65 -31.34 1.20
C ASP A 34 -15.71 -30.17 2.19
N SER A 35 -14.65 -29.94 2.98
CA SER A 35 -14.55 -28.77 3.86
C SER A 35 -14.50 -27.45 3.09
N ALA A 36 -13.78 -27.41 1.97
CA ALA A 36 -13.72 -26.23 1.10
C ALA A 36 -15.09 -25.91 0.47
N ILE A 37 -15.87 -26.91 0.08
CA ILE A 37 -17.23 -26.71 -0.44
C ILE A 37 -18.14 -26.14 0.65
N GLU A 38 -18.16 -26.73 1.86
CA GLU A 38 -19.01 -26.22 2.95
C GLU A 38 -18.60 -24.80 3.35
N GLY A 39 -17.29 -24.52 3.47
CA GLY A 39 -16.80 -23.19 3.77
C GLY A 39 -17.17 -22.15 2.71
N LEU A 40 -17.13 -22.52 1.43
CA LEU A 40 -17.56 -21.65 0.34
C LEU A 40 -19.07 -21.37 0.38
N VAL A 41 -19.85 -22.39 0.75
CA VAL A 41 -21.30 -22.27 0.85
C VAL A 41 -21.71 -21.31 1.96
N ASP A 42 -21.08 -21.44 3.13
CA ASP A 42 -21.27 -20.52 4.26
C ASP A 42 -20.77 -19.10 3.93
N ALA A 43 -19.73 -18.97 3.10
CA ALA A 43 -19.17 -17.67 2.80
C ALA A 43 -20.01 -16.83 1.84
N ILE A 44 -20.59 -17.48 0.82
CA ILE A 44 -21.38 -16.81 -0.22
C ILE A 44 -22.85 -16.81 0.15
N TRP A 45 -23.47 -17.96 0.34
CA TRP A 45 -24.93 -18.05 0.31
C TRP A 45 -25.57 -17.75 1.65
N PHE A 46 -24.96 -18.19 2.75
CA PHE A 46 -25.43 -17.84 4.10
C PHE A 46 -25.42 -16.32 4.33
N ASN A 47 -24.35 -15.64 3.92
CA ASN A 47 -24.25 -14.18 3.96
C ASN A 47 -24.82 -13.47 2.72
N GLN A 48 -25.44 -14.22 1.80
CA GLN A 48 -25.98 -13.75 0.52
C GLN A 48 -25.00 -12.91 -0.32
N GLY A 49 -23.68 -13.10 -0.16
CA GLY A 49 -22.62 -12.30 -0.77
C GLY A 49 -22.62 -10.84 -0.33
N GLN A 50 -23.38 -10.49 0.71
CA GLN A 50 -23.51 -9.15 1.27
C GLN A 50 -22.48 -8.89 2.38
N VAL A 51 -21.34 -9.58 2.31
CA VAL A 51 -20.18 -9.38 3.19
C VAL A 51 -18.95 -9.11 2.33
N CYS A 52 -18.12 -8.16 2.76
CA CYS A 52 -16.96 -7.69 2.00
C CYS A 52 -15.91 -8.79 1.72
N CYS A 53 -15.98 -9.93 2.41
CA CYS A 53 -15.03 -11.03 2.30
C CYS A 53 -15.61 -12.35 1.78
N ALA A 54 -16.80 -12.34 1.15
CA ALA A 54 -17.60 -13.53 0.85
C ALA A 54 -16.93 -14.67 0.03
N GLY A 55 -15.71 -14.48 -0.52
CA GLY A 55 -15.06 -15.49 -1.36
C GLY A 55 -15.64 -15.58 -2.78
N SER A 56 -16.21 -14.48 -3.29
CA SER A 56 -17.04 -14.43 -4.52
C SER A 56 -16.30 -14.71 -5.83
N ARG A 57 -15.02 -15.07 -5.77
CA ARG A 57 -14.19 -15.47 -6.91
C ARG A 57 -13.47 -16.77 -6.61
N LEU A 58 -14.05 -17.88 -7.05
CA LEU A 58 -13.49 -19.22 -6.90
C LEU A 58 -12.38 -19.45 -7.95
N LEU A 59 -11.20 -19.85 -7.48
CA LEU A 59 -10.08 -20.33 -8.30
C LEU A 59 -9.84 -21.79 -7.93
N VAL A 60 -10.04 -22.73 -8.86
CA VAL A 60 -9.88 -24.17 -8.59
C VAL A 60 -8.75 -24.75 -9.45
N HIS A 61 -7.92 -25.60 -8.86
CA HIS A 61 -6.89 -26.31 -9.60
C HIS A 61 -7.53 -27.21 -10.67
N GLU A 62 -7.02 -27.18 -11.91
CA GLU A 62 -7.66 -27.83 -13.06
C GLU A 62 -7.88 -29.35 -12.87
N ALA A 63 -6.98 -30.01 -12.13
CA ALA A 63 -7.04 -31.44 -11.85
C ALA A 63 -8.27 -31.89 -11.04
N ILE A 64 -8.86 -31.00 -10.23
CA ILE A 64 -10.03 -31.31 -9.38
C ILE A 64 -11.28 -30.53 -9.78
N ALA A 65 -11.18 -29.60 -10.74
CA ALA A 65 -12.23 -28.62 -11.02
C ALA A 65 -13.58 -29.25 -11.43
N GLU A 66 -13.57 -30.30 -12.24
CA GLU A 66 -14.82 -30.95 -12.70
C GLU A 66 -15.59 -31.58 -11.53
N ASP A 67 -14.91 -32.42 -10.74
CA ASP A 67 -15.49 -33.09 -9.57
C ASP A 67 -15.91 -32.06 -8.49
N PHE A 68 -15.04 -31.10 -8.19
CA PHE A 68 -15.32 -30.03 -7.23
C PHE A 68 -16.58 -29.24 -7.60
N LEU A 69 -16.69 -28.79 -8.85
CA LEU A 69 -17.86 -28.02 -9.31
C LEU A 69 -19.13 -28.87 -9.35
N ALA A 70 -19.04 -30.16 -9.64
CA ALA A 70 -20.19 -31.06 -9.59
C ALA A 70 -20.72 -31.23 -8.16
N ARG A 71 -19.82 -31.46 -7.19
CA ARG A 71 -20.18 -31.54 -5.76
C ARG A 71 -20.70 -30.22 -5.21
N LEU A 72 -20.10 -29.10 -5.63
CA LEU A 72 -20.56 -27.76 -5.26
C LEU A 72 -22.01 -27.52 -5.72
N ARG A 73 -22.34 -27.82 -6.99
CA ARG A 73 -23.73 -27.70 -7.49
C ARG A 73 -24.71 -28.56 -6.68
N ALA A 74 -24.36 -29.83 -6.45
CA ALA A 74 -25.19 -30.73 -5.66
C ALA A 74 -25.37 -30.26 -4.21
N ARG A 75 -24.40 -29.53 -3.65
CA ARG A 75 -24.51 -28.90 -2.33
C ARG A 75 -25.34 -27.62 -2.35
N MET A 76 -25.24 -26.82 -3.41
CA MET A 76 -26.06 -25.62 -3.62
C MET A 76 -27.55 -25.97 -3.69
N ASP A 77 -27.93 -27.06 -4.35
CA ASP A 77 -29.32 -27.52 -4.47
C ASP A 77 -29.97 -27.90 -3.14
N LYS A 78 -29.18 -28.09 -2.08
CA LYS A 78 -29.67 -28.40 -0.73
C LYS A 78 -29.92 -27.15 0.11
N LEU A 79 -29.61 -25.96 -0.38
CA LEU A 79 -29.85 -24.71 0.33
C LEU A 79 -31.34 -24.38 0.38
N ARG A 80 -31.82 -23.97 1.56
CA ARG A 80 -33.20 -23.58 1.79
C ARG A 80 -33.33 -22.07 1.65
N ILE A 81 -34.15 -21.64 0.70
CA ILE A 81 -34.46 -20.22 0.47
C ILE A 81 -35.83 -19.92 1.09
N GLY A 82 -35.94 -18.84 1.87
CA GLY A 82 -37.20 -18.57 2.56
C GLY A 82 -37.17 -17.38 3.52
N ASP A 83 -38.16 -17.36 4.41
CA ASP A 83 -38.30 -16.33 5.44
C ASP A 83 -37.04 -16.26 6.33
N PRO A 84 -36.31 -15.13 6.38
CA PRO A 84 -35.11 -15.00 7.20
C PRO A 84 -35.38 -15.11 8.72
N LEU A 85 -36.63 -15.10 9.17
CA LEU A 85 -36.99 -15.36 10.57
C LEU A 85 -37.06 -16.86 10.91
N ASP A 86 -37.15 -17.73 9.91
CA ASP A 86 -37.07 -19.17 10.10
C ASP A 86 -35.60 -19.59 10.21
N LYS A 87 -35.25 -20.18 11.36
CA LYS A 87 -33.89 -20.67 11.66
C LYS A 87 -33.47 -21.87 10.80
N CYS A 88 -34.40 -22.42 10.03
CA CYS A 88 -34.15 -23.45 9.03
C CYS A 88 -33.88 -22.87 7.64
N ILE A 89 -33.82 -21.56 7.46
CA ILE A 89 -33.49 -20.97 6.16
C ILE A 89 -32.00 -20.66 6.09
N ASP A 90 -31.40 -21.04 4.96
CA ASP A 90 -29.98 -20.83 4.69
C ASP A 90 -29.77 -19.53 3.88
N VAL A 91 -30.73 -19.15 3.02
CA VAL A 91 -30.66 -17.97 2.14
C VAL A 91 -31.94 -17.14 2.26
N GLY A 92 -31.79 -15.91 2.74
CA GLY A 92 -32.90 -14.95 2.89
C GLY A 92 -33.19 -14.12 1.64
N ALA A 93 -33.99 -13.07 1.82
CA ALA A 93 -34.24 -12.06 0.79
C ALA A 93 -33.06 -11.09 0.64
N ILE A 94 -32.79 -10.67 -0.59
CA ILE A 94 -31.91 -9.56 -0.93
C ILE A 94 -32.40 -8.29 -0.26
N VAL A 95 -31.47 -7.48 0.22
CA VAL A 95 -31.74 -6.32 1.08
C VAL A 95 -32.69 -5.28 0.46
N ASP A 96 -32.68 -5.12 -0.87
CA ASP A 96 -33.44 -4.08 -1.57
C ASP A 96 -33.77 -4.49 -3.02
N PRO A 97 -34.94 -4.10 -3.58
CA PRO A 97 -35.30 -4.37 -4.97
C PRO A 97 -34.29 -3.87 -6.01
N ALA A 98 -33.69 -2.70 -5.80
CA ALA A 98 -32.69 -2.18 -6.74
C ALA A 98 -31.41 -3.04 -6.73
N GLN A 99 -31.07 -3.63 -5.59
CA GLN A 99 -29.96 -4.57 -5.50
C GLN A 99 -30.31 -5.90 -6.18
N HIS A 100 -31.53 -6.39 -6.00
CA HIS A 100 -32.03 -7.56 -6.72
C HIS A 100 -31.95 -7.37 -8.24
N ASP A 101 -32.48 -6.25 -8.76
CA ASP A 101 -32.45 -5.92 -10.19
C ASP A 101 -31.02 -5.79 -10.73
N ARG A 102 -30.11 -5.22 -9.92
CA ARG A 102 -28.68 -5.13 -10.26
C ARG A 102 -28.06 -6.51 -10.40
N ILE A 103 -28.32 -7.43 -9.46
CA ILE A 103 -27.80 -8.81 -9.53
C ILE A 103 -28.33 -9.48 -10.81
N GLN A 104 -29.64 -9.37 -11.08
CA GLN A 104 -30.26 -9.96 -12.25
C GLN A 104 -29.67 -9.42 -13.57
N ALA A 105 -29.43 -8.11 -13.66
CA ALA A 105 -28.81 -7.49 -14.83
C ALA A 105 -27.36 -7.97 -15.04
N LEU A 106 -26.57 -8.10 -13.97
CA LEU A 106 -25.19 -8.58 -14.03
C LEU A 106 -25.11 -10.05 -14.48
N VAL A 107 -25.95 -10.91 -13.90
CA VAL A 107 -26.00 -12.34 -14.25
C VAL A 107 -26.52 -12.54 -15.67
N GLY A 108 -27.59 -11.82 -16.06
CA GLY A 108 -28.16 -11.91 -17.41
C GLY A 108 -27.23 -11.40 -18.52
N GLY A 109 -26.27 -10.54 -18.19
CA GLY A 109 -25.23 -10.07 -19.10
C GLY A 109 -23.97 -10.94 -19.15
N SER A 110 -23.93 -12.05 -18.41
CA SER A 110 -22.75 -12.91 -18.33
C SER A 110 -22.46 -13.65 -19.64
N GLY A 111 -21.17 -13.72 -20.03
CA GLY A 111 -20.71 -14.59 -21.11
C GLY A 111 -20.41 -16.04 -20.68
N GLY A 112 -20.55 -16.35 -19.38
CA GLY A 112 -20.26 -17.66 -18.82
C GLY A 112 -21.45 -18.62 -18.82
N THR A 113 -21.22 -19.83 -18.33
CA THR A 113 -22.30 -20.81 -18.08
C THR A 113 -22.89 -20.54 -16.70
N VAL A 114 -24.16 -20.20 -16.66
CA VAL A 114 -24.90 -19.89 -15.43
C VAL A 114 -25.61 -21.14 -14.93
N TYR A 115 -25.41 -21.45 -13.64
CA TYR A 115 -26.13 -22.46 -12.89
C TYR A 115 -26.88 -21.79 -11.74
N HIS A 116 -28.20 -22.00 -11.67
CA HIS A 116 -29.00 -21.67 -10.51
C HIS A 116 -29.29 -22.96 -9.74
N ALA A 117 -29.22 -22.90 -8.41
CA ALA A 117 -29.60 -24.03 -7.57
C ALA A 117 -31.06 -24.45 -7.81
N ASP A 118 -31.31 -25.75 -7.85
CA ASP A 118 -32.64 -26.34 -8.07
C ASP A 118 -33.47 -26.30 -6.78
N THR A 119 -33.78 -25.08 -6.34
CA THR A 119 -34.45 -24.80 -5.07
C THR A 119 -35.67 -23.90 -5.32
N PRO A 120 -36.86 -24.23 -4.79
CA PRO A 120 -38.03 -23.38 -4.93
C PRO A 120 -37.79 -21.97 -4.38
N LEU A 121 -38.11 -20.94 -5.18
CA LEU A 121 -38.11 -19.56 -4.72
C LEU A 121 -39.47 -19.24 -4.09
N PRO A 122 -39.51 -18.57 -2.92
CA PRO A 122 -40.76 -18.09 -2.33
C PRO A 122 -41.53 -17.16 -3.28
N GLU A 123 -42.86 -17.23 -3.23
CA GLU A 123 -43.72 -16.30 -3.98
C GLU A 123 -43.71 -14.91 -3.33
N GLY A 124 -43.31 -13.89 -4.10
CA GLY A 124 -43.22 -12.51 -3.63
C GLY A 124 -41.97 -12.24 -2.77
N GLY A 125 -41.59 -10.96 -2.67
CA GLY A 125 -40.35 -10.54 -1.99
C GLY A 125 -39.14 -10.46 -2.94
N CYS A 126 -37.96 -10.18 -2.38
CA CYS A 126 -36.71 -9.98 -3.12
C CYS A 126 -35.79 -11.21 -3.01
N PHE A 127 -36.26 -12.39 -3.41
CA PHE A 127 -35.44 -13.60 -3.34
C PHE A 127 -34.65 -13.82 -4.64
N TYR A 128 -33.37 -14.17 -4.53
CA TYR A 128 -32.53 -14.51 -5.67
C TYR A 128 -31.86 -15.87 -5.44
N PRO A 129 -31.85 -16.79 -6.42
CA PRO A 129 -31.34 -18.13 -6.22
C PRO A 129 -29.80 -18.14 -6.08
N PRO A 130 -29.23 -19.06 -5.27
CA PRO A 130 -27.82 -19.37 -5.31
C PRO A 130 -27.34 -19.61 -6.74
N THR A 131 -26.36 -18.83 -7.17
CA THR A 131 -25.92 -18.80 -8.57
C THR A 131 -24.42 -19.06 -8.68
N LEU A 132 -24.03 -19.98 -9.54
CA LEU A 132 -22.65 -20.26 -9.91
C LEU A 132 -22.46 -19.94 -11.40
N ILE A 133 -21.43 -19.17 -11.72
CA ILE A 133 -21.05 -18.84 -13.10
C ILE A 133 -19.66 -19.41 -13.38
N THR A 134 -19.57 -20.29 -14.36
CA THR A 134 -18.32 -20.93 -14.81
C THR A 134 -17.94 -20.47 -16.21
N GLY A 135 -16.72 -20.82 -16.65
CA GLY A 135 -16.26 -20.55 -18.02
C GLY A 135 -15.90 -19.09 -18.28
N LEU A 136 -15.66 -18.30 -17.24
CA LEU A 136 -15.24 -16.91 -17.37
C LEU A 136 -13.71 -16.81 -17.52
N GLY A 137 -13.28 -15.95 -18.43
CA GLY A 137 -11.89 -15.53 -18.53
C GLY A 137 -11.51 -14.58 -17.39
N ALA A 138 -10.22 -14.51 -17.05
CA ALA A 138 -9.75 -13.69 -15.93
C ALA A 138 -10.03 -12.19 -16.08
N SER A 139 -10.17 -11.68 -17.31
CA SER A 139 -10.48 -10.28 -17.62
C SER A 139 -11.98 -9.98 -17.69
N ASP A 140 -12.85 -10.98 -17.48
CA ASP A 140 -14.29 -10.78 -17.50
C ASP A 140 -14.71 -9.79 -16.39
N ALA A 141 -15.70 -8.93 -16.69
CA ALA A 141 -16.19 -7.95 -15.73
C ALA A 141 -16.66 -8.62 -14.44
N LEU A 142 -17.32 -9.78 -14.52
CA LEU A 142 -17.78 -10.52 -13.34
C LEU A 142 -16.63 -11.16 -12.56
N MET A 143 -15.42 -11.29 -13.13
CA MET A 143 -14.20 -11.72 -12.42
C MET A 143 -13.44 -10.55 -11.79
N GLN A 144 -13.69 -9.32 -12.24
CA GLN A 144 -13.00 -8.10 -11.80
C GLN A 144 -13.82 -7.25 -10.84
N ASP A 145 -15.12 -7.18 -11.06
CA ASP A 145 -16.05 -6.33 -10.33
C ASP A 145 -16.80 -7.12 -9.25
N GLU A 146 -17.13 -6.41 -8.17
CA GLU A 146 -17.86 -6.96 -7.04
C GLU A 146 -19.34 -7.13 -7.36
N ILE A 147 -19.87 -8.30 -7.02
CA ILE A 147 -21.29 -8.63 -7.12
C ILE A 147 -21.76 -8.83 -5.67
N PHE A 148 -22.51 -7.87 -5.15
CA PHE A 148 -23.15 -8.01 -3.86
C PHE A 148 -24.44 -8.81 -4.05
N GLY A 149 -24.39 -10.10 -3.79
CA GLY A 149 -25.49 -11.03 -4.00
C GLY A 149 -25.01 -12.49 -3.95
N PRO A 150 -25.94 -13.46 -3.93
CA PRO A 150 -25.64 -14.89 -3.83
C PRO A 150 -25.07 -15.47 -5.14
N VAL A 151 -24.05 -14.82 -5.70
CA VAL A 151 -23.42 -15.16 -6.99
C VAL A 151 -21.95 -15.45 -6.79
N LEU A 152 -21.55 -16.65 -7.20
CA LEU A 152 -20.17 -17.09 -7.25
C LEU A 152 -19.70 -17.14 -8.70
N VAL A 153 -18.54 -16.55 -8.99
CA VAL A 153 -17.85 -16.75 -10.27
C VAL A 153 -16.66 -17.68 -10.09
N SER A 154 -16.35 -18.48 -11.11
CA SER A 154 -15.25 -19.42 -11.05
C SER A 154 -14.39 -19.43 -12.30
N THR A 155 -13.10 -19.69 -12.10
CA THR A 155 -12.14 -20.05 -13.16
C THR A 155 -11.13 -21.06 -12.62
N THR A 156 -10.36 -21.67 -13.50
CA THR A 156 -9.35 -22.66 -13.13
C THR A 156 -7.93 -22.10 -13.19
N PHE A 157 -6.99 -22.81 -12.57
CA PHE A 157 -5.55 -22.57 -12.70
C PHE A 157 -4.77 -23.89 -12.73
N ARG A 158 -3.53 -23.86 -13.21
CA ARG A 158 -2.67 -25.04 -13.38
C ARG A 158 -1.50 -25.09 -12.41
N THR A 159 -1.07 -23.93 -11.92
CA THR A 159 0.09 -23.83 -11.04
C THR A 159 -0.16 -22.88 -9.88
N PRO A 160 0.52 -23.05 -8.73
CA PRO A 160 0.40 -22.10 -7.63
C PRO A 160 0.79 -20.66 -7.99
N ALA A 161 1.74 -20.48 -8.91
CA ALA A 161 2.11 -19.15 -9.42
C ALA A 161 0.98 -18.50 -10.22
N GLU A 162 0.31 -19.27 -11.08
CA GLU A 162 -0.86 -18.80 -11.83
C GLU A 162 -2.03 -18.47 -10.91
N ALA A 163 -2.27 -19.27 -9.85
CA ALA A 163 -3.29 -18.96 -8.84
C ALA A 163 -3.06 -17.58 -8.20
N VAL A 164 -1.81 -17.28 -7.82
CA VAL A 164 -1.42 -15.97 -7.26
C VAL A 164 -1.61 -14.85 -8.28
N GLU A 165 -1.22 -15.07 -9.54
CA GLU A 165 -1.40 -14.08 -10.61
C GLU A 165 -2.88 -13.76 -10.82
N LEU A 166 -3.72 -14.78 -10.96
CA LEU A 166 -5.16 -14.64 -11.10
C LEU A 166 -5.75 -13.93 -9.88
N ALA A 167 -5.48 -14.41 -8.67
CA ALA A 167 -5.99 -13.84 -7.42
C ALA A 167 -5.67 -12.34 -7.29
N ASN A 168 -4.44 -11.95 -7.64
CA ASN A 168 -3.97 -10.57 -7.54
C ASN A 168 -4.35 -9.69 -8.73
N ASN A 169 -4.84 -10.27 -9.84
CA ASN A 169 -5.32 -9.56 -11.01
C ASN A 169 -6.71 -8.97 -10.74
N THR A 170 -6.73 -7.95 -9.89
CA THR A 170 -7.89 -7.13 -9.54
C THR A 170 -7.40 -5.83 -8.94
N ARG A 171 -8.22 -4.76 -8.99
CA ARG A 171 -7.93 -3.48 -8.32
C ARG A 171 -8.09 -3.56 -6.80
N TYR A 172 -8.71 -4.62 -6.30
CA TYR A 172 -8.98 -4.84 -4.88
C TYR A 172 -7.83 -5.56 -4.16
N GLY A 173 -7.96 -5.66 -2.85
CA GLY A 173 -7.07 -6.42 -1.97
C GLY A 173 -7.56 -6.40 -0.53
N LEU A 174 -8.67 -7.07 -0.25
CA LEU A 174 -9.29 -7.09 1.08
C LEU A 174 -8.97 -8.37 1.83
N ALA A 175 -9.64 -9.46 1.48
CA ALA A 175 -9.43 -10.78 2.06
C ALA A 175 -9.12 -11.80 0.96
N ALA A 176 -8.60 -12.96 1.35
CA ALA A 176 -8.40 -14.11 0.48
C ALA A 176 -8.46 -15.40 1.29
N THR A 177 -8.76 -16.50 0.60
CA THR A 177 -8.83 -17.83 1.19
C THR A 177 -7.95 -18.80 0.40
N VAL A 178 -7.23 -19.67 1.10
CA VAL A 178 -6.36 -20.70 0.52
C VAL A 178 -6.69 -22.05 1.15
N TRP A 179 -7.00 -23.04 0.32
CA TRP A 179 -7.23 -24.43 0.72
C TRP A 179 -6.15 -25.34 0.17
N SER A 180 -5.43 -26.01 1.06
CA SER A 180 -4.44 -27.04 0.77
C SER A 180 -4.12 -27.82 2.06
N GLU A 181 -4.03 -29.15 1.98
CA GLU A 181 -3.57 -29.96 3.13
C GLU A 181 -2.05 -29.90 3.32
N ASN A 182 -1.31 -29.33 2.36
CA ASN A 182 0.13 -29.13 2.45
C ASN A 182 0.49 -27.80 3.10
N ILE A 183 1.04 -27.87 4.31
CA ILE A 183 1.48 -26.70 5.08
C ILE A 183 2.47 -25.80 4.32
N ASN A 184 3.38 -26.38 3.52
CA ASN A 184 4.35 -25.58 2.77
C ASN A 184 3.65 -24.78 1.68
N LEU A 185 2.72 -25.40 0.95
CA LEU A 185 1.98 -24.74 -0.13
C LEU A 185 1.11 -23.61 0.42
N ALA A 186 0.31 -23.90 1.46
CA ALA A 186 -0.56 -22.90 2.07
C ALA A 186 0.21 -21.67 2.59
N LEU A 187 1.29 -21.90 3.36
CA LEU A 187 2.08 -20.82 3.95
C LEU A 187 3.01 -20.11 2.95
N ASP A 188 3.34 -20.74 1.83
CA ASP A 188 4.07 -20.11 0.72
C ASP A 188 3.14 -19.19 -0.11
N ILE A 189 1.87 -19.55 -0.28
CA ILE A 189 0.90 -18.79 -1.07
C ILE A 189 0.35 -17.59 -0.30
N ALA A 190 0.00 -17.76 0.98
CA ALA A 190 -0.60 -16.70 1.79
C ALA A 190 0.12 -15.33 1.73
N PRO A 191 1.47 -15.23 1.90
CA PRO A 191 2.16 -13.94 1.82
C PRO A 191 2.19 -13.35 0.39
N LYS A 192 2.00 -14.15 -0.65
CA LYS A 192 2.03 -13.70 -2.06
C LYS A 192 0.71 -13.05 -2.50
N LEU A 193 -0.37 -13.27 -1.76
CA LEU A 193 -1.68 -12.67 -2.04
C LEU A 193 -1.71 -11.21 -1.60
N VAL A 194 -2.21 -10.34 -2.46
CA VAL A 194 -2.39 -8.91 -2.16
C VAL A 194 -3.74 -8.73 -1.46
N ALA A 195 -3.71 -8.95 -0.15
CA ALA A 195 -4.86 -8.85 0.73
C ALA A 195 -4.42 -8.36 2.12
N GLY A 196 -5.33 -7.78 2.89
CA GLY A 196 -5.09 -7.51 4.31
C GLY A 196 -5.42 -8.69 5.22
N ILE A 197 -6.18 -9.66 4.74
CA ILE A 197 -6.52 -10.89 5.46
C ILE A 197 -6.31 -12.09 4.54
N VAL A 198 -5.72 -13.17 5.06
CA VAL A 198 -5.67 -14.47 4.38
C VAL A 198 -6.09 -15.55 5.37
N TRP A 199 -7.04 -16.39 4.98
CA TRP A 199 -7.44 -17.57 5.75
C TRP A 199 -6.89 -18.83 5.10
N VAL A 200 -6.21 -19.66 5.90
CA VAL A 200 -5.74 -20.99 5.48
C VAL A 200 -6.74 -22.04 5.98
N ASN A 201 -7.26 -22.85 5.06
CA ASN A 201 -8.23 -23.93 5.29
C ASN A 201 -9.46 -23.47 6.10
N GLY A 202 -9.94 -22.28 5.77
CA GLY A 202 -11.08 -21.62 6.40
C GLY A 202 -11.41 -20.33 5.68
N THR A 203 -12.51 -19.67 6.03
CA THR A 203 -12.92 -18.39 5.43
C THR A 203 -13.81 -17.63 6.39
N ASN A 204 -13.92 -16.30 6.22
CA ASN A 204 -14.77 -15.44 7.06
C ASN A 204 -14.52 -15.57 8.56
N MET A 205 -13.29 -15.94 8.96
CA MET A 205 -12.92 -16.03 10.36
C MET A 205 -12.63 -14.62 10.88
N MET A 206 -13.36 -14.22 11.93
CA MET A 206 -13.29 -12.88 12.50
C MET A 206 -13.17 -12.98 14.02
N ASP A 207 -12.34 -12.10 14.59
CA ASP A 207 -12.24 -11.92 16.03
C ASP A 207 -11.89 -10.46 16.34
N ALA A 208 -12.34 -9.94 17.48
CA ALA A 208 -12.10 -8.56 17.86
C ALA A 208 -10.61 -8.22 18.05
N ALA A 209 -9.77 -9.21 18.39
CA ALA A 209 -8.34 -9.04 18.55
C ALA A 209 -7.56 -9.06 17.22
N ALA A 210 -8.16 -9.60 16.14
CA ALA A 210 -7.51 -9.75 14.84
C ALA A 210 -7.96 -8.65 13.87
N GLY A 211 -7.10 -7.66 13.64
CA GLY A 211 -7.45 -6.50 12.82
C GLY A 211 -7.77 -6.86 11.36
N PHE A 212 -8.88 -6.35 10.82
CA PHE A 212 -9.23 -6.50 9.40
C PHE A 212 -9.06 -5.17 8.66
N GLY A 213 -8.69 -5.23 7.37
CA GLY A 213 -8.84 -4.08 6.49
C GLY A 213 -8.11 -4.19 5.15
N GLY A 214 -8.46 -3.34 4.20
CA GLY A 214 -8.00 -3.44 2.80
C GLY A 214 -6.61 -2.89 2.47
N VAL A 215 -6.17 -3.18 1.24
CA VAL A 215 -5.12 -2.47 0.49
C VAL A 215 -5.63 -2.16 -0.93
N ARG A 216 -4.87 -1.36 -1.72
CA ARG A 216 -5.29 -0.89 -3.05
C ARG A 216 -6.64 -0.16 -2.97
N GLU A 217 -7.59 -0.49 -3.84
CA GLU A 217 -8.90 0.15 -3.86
C GLU A 217 -9.89 -0.42 -2.84
N SER A 218 -9.51 -1.48 -2.10
CA SER A 218 -10.26 -1.93 -0.92
C SER A 218 -10.08 -1.01 0.28
N GLY A 219 -9.25 0.04 0.15
CA GLY A 219 -9.12 1.12 1.11
C GLY A 219 -7.89 0.99 2.00
N PHE A 220 -7.97 1.57 3.20
CA PHE A 220 -6.86 1.68 4.14
C PHE A 220 -7.35 1.96 5.56
N GLY A 221 -6.52 1.58 6.53
CA GLY A 221 -6.93 1.50 7.94
C GLY A 221 -7.00 0.04 8.37
N ARG A 222 -7.13 -0.19 9.67
CA ARG A 222 -7.45 -1.51 10.22
C ARG A 222 -8.48 -1.31 11.32
N GLU A 223 -9.42 -2.23 11.42
CA GLU A 223 -10.43 -2.29 12.47
C GLU A 223 -10.25 -3.58 13.27
N GLY A 224 -10.25 -3.48 14.61
CA GLY A 224 -9.89 -4.59 15.49
C GLY A 224 -8.41 -4.65 15.85
N GLY A 225 -8.11 -5.39 16.93
CA GLY A 225 -6.76 -5.54 17.48
C GLY A 225 -6.16 -4.25 18.03
N TRP A 226 -4.90 -4.35 18.45
CA TRP A 226 -4.09 -3.18 18.86
C TRP A 226 -3.77 -2.28 17.67
N GLU A 227 -3.68 -2.88 16.49
CA GLU A 227 -3.40 -2.24 15.21
C GLU A 227 -4.45 -1.19 14.86
N GLY A 228 -5.74 -1.48 15.09
CA GLY A 228 -6.83 -0.56 14.77
C GLY A 228 -6.86 0.70 15.65
N LEU A 229 -6.35 0.63 16.87
CA LEU A 229 -6.38 1.76 17.81
C LEU A 229 -5.56 2.97 17.34
N ALA A 230 -4.54 2.74 16.51
CA ALA A 230 -3.67 3.80 16.00
C ALA A 230 -4.45 4.83 15.16
N ALA A 231 -5.48 4.41 14.42
CA ALA A 231 -6.30 5.31 13.61
C ALA A 231 -7.21 6.22 14.45
N TYR A 232 -7.52 5.82 15.69
CA TYR A 232 -8.41 6.53 16.61
C TYR A 232 -7.66 7.31 17.69
N THR A 233 -6.33 7.41 17.58
CA THR A 233 -5.49 8.15 18.51
C THR A 233 -4.63 9.17 17.77
N ARG A 234 -4.14 10.17 18.50
CA ARG A 234 -3.21 11.18 17.97
C ARG A 234 -2.18 11.53 19.03
N SER A 235 -1.05 12.08 18.59
CA SER A 235 -0.04 12.62 19.51
C SER A 235 -0.67 13.63 20.48
N LYS A 236 -0.20 13.61 21.73
CA LYS A 236 -0.56 14.62 22.73
C LYS A 236 0.20 15.93 22.50
N THR A 237 1.25 15.92 21.69
CA THR A 237 2.06 17.10 21.37
C THR A 237 1.26 18.09 20.55
N THR A 238 1.27 19.35 20.98
CA THR A 238 0.68 20.45 20.20
C THR A 238 1.63 20.87 19.10
N GLN A 239 1.19 20.74 17.84
CA GLN A 239 1.97 21.15 16.68
C GLN A 239 1.84 22.65 16.43
N LYS A 240 2.91 23.27 15.93
CA LYS A 240 2.94 24.68 15.53
C LYS A 240 2.69 24.79 14.02
N PRO A 241 2.12 25.89 13.51
CA PRO A 241 2.06 26.13 12.07
C PRO A 241 3.45 26.08 11.43
N LEU A 242 3.55 25.48 10.25
CA LEU A 242 4.77 25.45 9.47
C LEU A 242 5.14 26.88 9.07
N LYS A 243 6.41 27.25 9.29
CA LYS A 243 6.94 28.53 8.80
C LYS A 243 7.32 28.38 7.34
N GLU A 244 6.99 29.39 6.54
CA GLU A 244 7.43 29.44 5.16
C GLU A 244 8.96 29.56 5.09
N VAL A 245 9.58 28.68 4.29
CA VAL A 245 11.02 28.67 4.04
C VAL A 245 11.21 28.91 2.55
N THR A 246 11.77 30.07 2.21
CA THR A 246 11.97 30.49 0.83
C THR A 246 13.42 30.25 0.40
N ALA A 247 13.60 29.99 -0.90
CA ALA A 247 14.94 29.90 -1.47
C ALA A 247 15.61 31.28 -1.39
N LEU A 248 16.91 31.28 -1.09
CA LEU A 248 17.70 32.51 -1.12
C LEU A 248 17.84 33.00 -2.57
N THR A 249 17.98 34.33 -2.73
CA THR A 249 18.10 34.98 -4.03
C THR A 249 19.48 35.60 -4.21
N GLY A 250 19.98 35.62 -5.44
CA GLY A 250 21.23 36.27 -5.83
C GLY A 250 20.99 37.52 -6.67
N SER A 251 22.01 38.36 -6.76
CA SER A 251 22.00 39.62 -7.51
C SER A 251 22.73 39.56 -8.87
N GLY A 252 23.38 38.43 -9.19
CA GLY A 252 24.16 38.24 -10.41
C GLY A 252 23.45 37.42 -11.50
N THR A 253 24.01 37.44 -12.72
CA THR A 253 23.62 36.49 -13.77
C THR A 253 23.95 35.07 -13.29
N PRO A 254 23.02 34.09 -13.39
CA PRO A 254 23.27 32.70 -12.98
C PRO A 254 24.16 31.97 -13.99
N ALA A 255 25.27 32.59 -14.41
CA ALA A 255 26.26 32.00 -15.28
C ALA A 255 27.39 31.43 -14.41
N ASP A 256 27.61 30.13 -14.50
CA ASP A 256 28.66 29.44 -13.77
C ASP A 256 29.74 28.96 -14.76
N PRO A 257 30.99 29.44 -14.65
CA PRO A 257 32.08 28.95 -15.50
C PRO A 257 32.49 27.52 -15.17
N ILE A 258 32.02 26.96 -14.05
CA ILE A 258 32.30 25.61 -13.58
C ILE A 258 31.03 24.77 -13.73
N ASP A 259 31.16 23.50 -14.15
CA ASP A 259 30.02 22.57 -14.17
C ASP A 259 29.61 22.18 -12.74
N ARG A 260 28.69 22.97 -12.17
CA ARG A 260 28.04 22.72 -10.88
C ARG A 260 26.53 22.51 -11.06
N THR A 261 26.13 21.89 -12.17
CA THR A 261 24.71 21.58 -12.44
C THR A 261 24.39 20.16 -11.99
N ALA A 262 23.74 20.07 -10.83
CA ALA A 262 23.30 18.80 -10.26
C ALA A 262 22.15 18.19 -11.06
N LYS A 263 22.12 16.85 -11.08
CA LYS A 263 21.17 16.01 -11.82
C LYS A 263 20.18 15.36 -10.87
N LEU A 264 19.16 14.72 -11.43
CA LEU A 264 18.26 13.82 -10.69
C LEU A 264 18.99 12.49 -10.42
N TYR A 265 18.46 11.66 -9.52
CA TYR A 265 18.92 10.29 -9.31
C TYR A 265 17.77 9.30 -9.50
N ILE A 266 17.83 8.51 -10.56
CA ILE A 266 16.73 7.63 -10.98
C ILE A 266 17.31 6.30 -11.41
N GLY A 267 16.85 5.21 -10.79
CA GLY A 267 17.27 3.87 -11.19
C GLY A 267 18.76 3.59 -11.01
N GLY A 268 19.35 4.07 -9.90
CA GLY A 268 20.75 3.78 -9.57
C GLY A 268 21.78 4.62 -10.33
N LYS A 269 21.35 5.68 -11.03
CA LYS A 269 22.25 6.57 -11.78
C LYS A 269 21.75 8.01 -11.80
N GLN A 270 22.67 8.93 -12.03
CA GLN A 270 22.32 10.32 -12.29
C GLN A 270 21.66 10.48 -13.66
N SER A 271 20.56 11.25 -13.73
CA SER A 271 19.81 11.50 -14.96
C SER A 271 19.50 12.99 -15.15
N ARG A 272 19.60 13.46 -16.40
CA ARG A 272 19.16 14.81 -16.77
C ARG A 272 17.65 14.92 -16.58
N PRO A 273 17.12 16.11 -16.22
CA PRO A 273 15.69 16.32 -16.20
C PRO A 273 15.15 16.25 -17.63
N ASP A 274 14.03 15.59 -17.82
CA ASP A 274 13.37 15.48 -19.14
C ASP A 274 13.06 16.86 -19.73
N SER A 275 12.73 17.83 -18.87
CA SER A 275 12.45 19.21 -19.27
C SER A 275 13.68 19.96 -19.82
N GLY A 276 14.89 19.49 -19.53
CA GLY A 276 16.14 20.18 -19.83
C GLY A 276 16.43 21.41 -18.96
N TYR A 277 15.52 21.81 -18.07
CA TYR A 277 15.66 23.01 -17.25
C TYR A 277 16.37 22.75 -15.92
N SER A 278 17.10 23.76 -15.47
CA SER A 278 17.68 23.84 -14.13
C SER A 278 17.44 25.23 -13.54
N SER A 279 17.50 25.34 -12.21
CA SER A 279 17.40 26.62 -11.49
C SER A 279 18.64 26.87 -10.63
N PRO A 280 19.09 28.12 -10.50
CA PRO A 280 20.22 28.46 -9.63
C PRO A 280 19.85 28.27 -8.16
N VAL A 281 20.85 27.90 -7.37
CA VAL A 281 20.79 27.85 -5.90
C VAL A 281 21.78 28.87 -5.35
N TRP A 282 21.29 29.76 -4.51
CA TRP A 282 22.07 30.90 -3.99
C TRP A 282 22.39 30.72 -2.51
N GLY A 283 23.54 31.25 -2.10
CA GLY A 283 23.92 31.41 -0.71
C GLY A 283 23.36 32.70 -0.11
N LYS A 284 23.49 32.86 1.21
CA LYS A 284 22.99 34.04 1.94
C LYS A 284 23.64 35.34 1.54
N SER A 285 24.87 35.29 1.03
CA SER A 285 25.57 36.47 0.53
C SER A 285 25.25 36.77 -0.94
N GLY A 286 24.32 36.02 -1.56
CA GLY A 286 23.92 36.17 -2.96
C GLY A 286 24.87 35.48 -3.95
N ASP A 287 25.81 34.68 -3.44
CA ASP A 287 26.76 33.86 -4.20
C ASP A 287 26.10 32.64 -4.83
N LEU A 288 26.48 32.32 -6.08
CA LEU A 288 25.96 31.16 -6.79
C LEU A 288 26.62 29.87 -6.28
N LEU A 289 25.85 29.02 -5.63
CA LEU A 289 26.33 27.74 -5.09
C LEU A 289 26.34 26.64 -6.16
N GLY A 290 25.41 26.69 -7.10
CA GLY A 290 25.28 25.77 -8.23
C GLY A 290 23.89 25.84 -8.87
N HIS A 291 23.56 24.82 -9.66
CA HIS A 291 22.25 24.66 -10.27
C HIS A 291 21.65 23.29 -9.92
N VAL A 292 20.33 23.20 -9.87
CA VAL A 292 19.60 21.93 -9.73
C VAL A 292 18.59 21.72 -10.83
N SER A 293 18.41 20.47 -11.20
CA SER A 293 17.44 20.04 -12.22
C SER A 293 16.00 20.31 -11.79
N LEU A 294 15.13 20.66 -12.73
CA LEU A 294 13.69 20.83 -12.51
C LEU A 294 12.93 19.60 -13.01
N ALA A 295 12.58 18.70 -12.09
CA ALA A 295 11.90 17.45 -12.41
C ALA A 295 10.49 17.69 -12.97
N SER A 296 10.16 16.99 -14.06
CA SER A 296 8.86 17.02 -14.70
C SER A 296 8.02 15.78 -14.37
N ARG A 297 6.78 15.74 -14.87
CA ARG A 297 5.93 14.54 -14.84
C ARG A 297 6.59 13.31 -15.49
N LYS A 298 7.42 13.48 -16.53
CA LYS A 298 8.13 12.36 -17.17
C LYS A 298 9.22 11.80 -16.25
N ASP A 299 9.91 12.66 -15.49
CA ASP A 299 10.90 12.22 -14.51
C ASP A 299 10.25 11.41 -13.38
N VAL A 300 9.08 11.84 -12.89
CA VAL A 300 8.27 11.06 -11.94
C VAL A 300 7.93 9.68 -12.52
N ARG A 301 7.49 9.61 -13.78
CA ARG A 301 7.18 8.33 -14.44
C ARG A 301 8.42 7.42 -14.50
N ASN A 302 9.56 7.96 -14.91
CA ASN A 302 10.81 7.19 -14.99
C ASN A 302 11.24 6.66 -13.61
N ALA A 303 11.05 7.45 -12.55
CA ALA A 303 11.30 7.02 -11.17
C ALA A 303 10.33 5.93 -10.69
N VAL A 304 9.06 5.98 -11.09
CA VAL A 304 8.10 4.91 -10.80
C VAL A 304 8.47 3.62 -11.56
N GLU A 305 8.83 3.71 -12.83
CA GLU A 305 9.31 2.57 -13.63
C GLU A 305 10.55 1.92 -12.96
N ALA A 306 11.51 2.73 -12.52
CA ALA A 306 12.68 2.24 -11.78
C ALA A 306 12.32 1.58 -10.44
N ALA A 307 11.40 2.18 -9.67
CA ALA A 307 10.93 1.62 -8.40
C ALA A 307 10.17 0.28 -8.58
N HIS A 308 9.49 0.09 -9.72
CA HIS A 308 8.86 -1.19 -10.07
C HIS A 308 9.86 -2.24 -10.54
N ALA A 309 10.88 -1.84 -11.30
CA ALA A 309 11.99 -2.74 -11.62
C ALA A 309 12.69 -3.25 -10.35
N ALA A 310 12.75 -2.42 -9.30
CA ALA A 310 13.29 -2.75 -7.99
C ALA A 310 12.33 -3.52 -7.05
N LYS A 311 11.23 -4.11 -7.55
CA LYS A 311 10.25 -4.86 -6.73
C LYS A 311 10.86 -6.01 -5.90
N GLY A 312 12.02 -6.52 -6.31
CA GLY A 312 12.78 -7.52 -5.55
C GLY A 312 13.20 -7.05 -4.16
N TRP A 313 13.41 -5.74 -3.97
CA TRP A 313 13.77 -5.15 -2.67
C TRP A 313 12.73 -5.48 -1.58
N SER A 314 11.44 -5.46 -1.93
CA SER A 314 10.35 -5.77 -1.01
C SER A 314 10.29 -7.23 -0.55
N LYS A 315 11.10 -8.12 -1.15
CA LYS A 315 11.23 -9.54 -0.79
C LYS A 315 12.57 -9.87 -0.11
N THR A 316 13.42 -8.88 0.12
CA THR A 316 14.70 -9.09 0.80
C THR A 316 14.50 -9.39 2.28
N THR A 317 15.53 -9.97 2.92
CA THR A 317 15.53 -10.13 4.38
C THR A 317 15.72 -8.78 5.08
N GLY A 318 15.21 -8.65 6.30
CA GLY A 318 15.46 -7.45 7.11
C GLY A 318 16.96 -7.19 7.32
N HIS A 319 17.73 -8.26 7.50
CA HIS A 319 19.19 -8.18 7.68
C HIS A 319 19.90 -7.53 6.48
N LEU A 320 19.55 -7.92 5.25
CA LEU A 320 20.14 -7.30 4.05
C LEU A 320 19.86 -5.80 4.02
N ARG A 321 18.62 -5.40 4.31
CA ARG A 321 18.23 -3.98 4.36
C ARG A 321 18.96 -3.22 5.46
N ALA A 322 19.17 -3.87 6.62
CA ALA A 322 19.96 -3.31 7.71
C ALA A 322 21.40 -3.01 7.25
N GLN A 323 22.07 -3.96 6.58
CA GLN A 323 23.43 -3.77 6.08
C GLN A 323 23.54 -2.57 5.12
N ILE A 324 22.62 -2.46 4.16
CA ILE A 324 22.59 -1.30 3.25
C ILE A 324 22.42 0.01 4.01
N LEU A 325 21.53 0.08 5.00
CA LEU A 325 21.35 1.28 5.81
C LEU A 325 22.57 1.61 6.69
N TYR A 326 23.28 0.60 7.20
CA TYR A 326 24.55 0.80 7.90
C TYR A 326 25.61 1.40 6.97
N TYR A 327 25.75 0.89 5.74
CA TYR A 327 26.67 1.46 4.76
C TYR A 327 26.32 2.91 4.41
N ILE A 328 25.04 3.24 4.24
CA ILE A 328 24.61 4.63 4.02
C ILE A 328 25.00 5.52 5.21
N ALA A 329 24.82 5.05 6.45
CA ALA A 329 25.19 5.78 7.65
C ALA A 329 26.69 6.04 7.73
N GLU A 330 27.51 5.01 7.51
CA GLU A 330 28.97 5.08 7.55
C GLU A 330 29.53 5.99 6.45
N ASN A 331 29.02 5.86 5.22
CA ASN A 331 29.44 6.68 4.09
C ASN A 331 29.00 8.14 4.22
N LEU A 332 27.85 8.42 4.85
CA LEU A 332 27.45 9.79 5.20
C LEU A 332 28.35 10.36 6.29
N ALA A 333 28.64 9.58 7.34
CA ALA A 333 29.52 9.99 8.43
C ALA A 333 30.94 10.32 7.94
N ALA A 334 31.46 9.53 6.99
CA ALA A 334 32.76 9.79 6.36
C ALA A 334 32.83 11.14 5.63
N ARG A 335 31.69 11.71 5.23
CA ARG A 335 31.58 12.99 4.51
C ARG A 335 30.90 14.08 5.36
N GLU A 336 30.78 13.90 6.67
CA GLU A 336 29.93 14.76 7.52
C GLU A 336 30.23 16.26 7.40
N ASN A 337 31.51 16.63 7.32
CA ASN A 337 31.95 18.02 7.25
C ASN A 337 31.57 18.68 5.92
N GLU A 338 31.56 17.92 4.83
CA GLU A 338 31.16 18.40 3.50
C GLU A 338 29.67 18.74 3.48
N PHE A 339 28.83 17.82 3.96
CA PHE A 339 27.38 18.05 4.07
C PHE A 339 27.05 19.21 5.02
N ALA A 340 27.73 19.30 6.15
CA ALA A 340 27.53 20.38 7.11
C ALA A 340 27.83 21.76 6.48
N GLN A 341 28.95 21.88 5.78
CA GLN A 341 29.32 23.11 5.06
C GLN A 341 28.32 23.45 3.96
N ARG A 342 27.85 22.45 3.21
CA ARG A 342 26.84 22.66 2.16
C ARG A 342 25.53 23.19 2.72
N LEU A 343 25.05 22.61 3.82
CA LEU A 343 23.82 23.04 4.49
C LEU A 343 23.96 24.47 5.01
N ASP A 344 25.08 24.79 5.68
CA ASP A 344 25.34 26.13 6.20
C ASP A 344 25.43 27.17 5.08
N ALA A 345 26.01 26.82 3.93
CA ALA A 345 26.06 27.69 2.76
C ALA A 345 24.66 27.99 2.17
N MET A 346 23.81 26.96 2.05
CA MET A 346 22.45 27.09 1.52
C MET A 346 21.49 27.81 2.48
N GLN A 347 21.61 27.58 3.79
CA GLN A 347 20.71 28.15 4.80
C GLN A 347 21.23 29.49 5.37
N GLY A 348 22.53 29.76 5.24
CA GLY A 348 23.20 30.94 5.79
C GLY A 348 23.32 30.93 7.32
N GLY A 349 23.61 29.75 7.88
CA GLY A 349 23.68 29.45 9.32
C GLY A 349 24.97 28.72 9.74
N LYS A 350 24.92 28.08 10.91
CA LYS A 350 26.00 27.24 11.50
C LYS A 350 25.44 25.96 12.14
N ALA A 351 24.31 25.49 11.64
CA ALA A 351 23.56 24.36 12.20
C ALA A 351 23.77 23.06 11.42
N GLY A 352 24.47 23.11 10.28
CA GLY A 352 24.65 21.97 9.38
C GLY A 352 25.25 20.75 10.06
N LYS A 353 26.21 20.92 10.96
CA LYS A 353 26.80 19.78 11.71
C LYS A 353 25.76 19.05 12.56
N ALA A 354 24.91 19.78 13.27
CA ALA A 354 23.88 19.18 14.11
C ALA A 354 22.85 18.40 13.27
N GLU A 355 22.46 18.94 12.11
CA GLU A 355 21.55 18.27 11.19
C GLU A 355 22.16 16.97 10.63
N VAL A 356 23.44 17.00 10.22
CA VAL A 356 24.16 15.82 9.71
C VAL A 356 24.31 14.74 10.77
N ASP A 357 24.67 15.12 12.01
CA ASP A 357 24.82 14.17 13.12
C ASP A 357 23.52 13.45 13.43
N LEU A 358 22.40 14.18 13.40
CA LEU A 358 21.07 13.60 13.53
C LEU A 358 20.72 12.71 12.34
N ALA A 359 21.08 13.09 11.11
CA ALA A 359 20.81 12.29 9.92
C ALA A 359 21.56 10.94 9.95
N VAL A 360 22.83 10.95 10.35
CA VAL A 360 23.65 9.74 10.56
C VAL A 360 23.02 8.86 11.64
N LYS A 361 22.68 9.44 12.80
CA LYS A 361 21.99 8.72 13.87
C LYS A 361 20.68 8.11 13.37
N ARG A 362 19.92 8.83 12.55
CA ARG A 362 18.64 8.36 11.99
C ARG A 362 18.82 7.14 11.10
N LEU A 363 19.85 7.12 10.26
CA LEU A 363 20.19 5.97 9.44
C LEU A 363 20.51 4.75 10.31
N PHE A 364 21.34 4.91 11.35
CA PHE A 364 21.62 3.83 12.30
C PHE A 364 20.38 3.33 13.03
N THR A 365 19.50 4.21 13.47
CA THR A 365 18.22 3.84 14.10
C THR A 365 17.37 2.97 13.19
N TYR A 366 17.21 3.36 11.92
CA TYR A 366 16.37 2.59 10.99
C TYR A 366 17.07 1.36 10.40
N ALA A 367 18.41 1.34 10.35
CA ALA A 367 19.16 0.11 10.13
C ALA A 367 18.83 -0.92 11.22
N ALA A 368 18.80 -0.49 12.48
CA ALA A 368 18.46 -1.36 13.62
C ALA A 368 17.01 -1.87 13.58
N TRP A 369 16.06 -1.08 13.06
CA TRP A 369 14.65 -1.48 12.91
C TRP A 369 14.38 -2.41 11.73
N ALA A 370 15.25 -2.48 10.73
CA ALA A 370 14.98 -3.16 9.46
C ALA A 370 14.65 -4.66 9.60
N ASP A 371 15.10 -5.29 10.69
CA ASP A 371 14.89 -6.69 11.05
C ASP A 371 14.28 -6.88 12.46
N LYS A 372 13.70 -5.84 13.07
CA LYS A 372 13.17 -5.86 14.46
C LYS A 372 11.76 -5.28 14.60
N TYR A 373 11.08 -5.00 13.49
CA TYR A 373 9.71 -4.53 13.52
C TYR A 373 8.73 -5.71 13.37
N ASP A 374 8.61 -6.47 14.46
CA ASP A 374 7.93 -7.76 14.45
C ASP A 374 6.42 -7.66 14.21
N GLY A 375 5.87 -8.74 13.62
CA GLY A 375 4.43 -8.99 13.61
C GLY A 375 3.89 -9.30 15.01
N GLN A 376 2.59 -9.54 15.12
CA GLN A 376 1.94 -9.97 16.36
C GLN A 376 1.20 -11.29 16.14
N VAL A 377 1.10 -12.11 17.19
CA VAL A 377 0.27 -13.32 17.19
C VAL A 377 -0.94 -13.05 18.08
N HIS A 378 -2.14 -13.22 17.52
CA HIS A 378 -3.38 -13.09 18.26
C HIS A 378 -3.93 -14.48 18.61
N GLY A 379 -4.14 -14.71 19.92
CA GLY A 379 -4.99 -15.80 20.39
C GLY A 379 -6.45 -15.43 20.12
N VAL A 380 -7.19 -16.34 19.52
CA VAL A 380 -8.57 -16.14 19.06
C VAL A 380 -9.45 -17.27 19.60
N PRO A 381 -10.73 -17.04 19.91
CA PRO A 381 -11.62 -18.05 20.51
C PRO A 381 -12.16 -19.04 19.46
N ILE A 382 -11.41 -19.27 18.39
CA ILE A 382 -11.69 -20.23 17.33
C ILE A 382 -10.43 -21.04 17.05
N ARG A 383 -10.56 -22.25 16.50
CA ARG A 383 -9.41 -23.14 16.26
C ARG A 383 -8.37 -22.44 15.37
N GLY A 384 -7.20 -22.17 15.93
CA GLY A 384 -6.08 -21.53 15.21
C GLY A 384 -5.55 -20.28 15.90
N VAL A 385 -4.74 -19.53 15.17
CA VAL A 385 -4.23 -18.20 15.55
C VAL A 385 -4.26 -17.26 14.36
N ALA A 386 -4.32 -15.95 14.61
CA ALA A 386 -4.15 -14.93 13.57
C ALA A 386 -2.77 -14.26 13.70
N LEU A 387 -1.97 -14.33 12.63
CA LEU A 387 -0.65 -13.73 12.55
C LEU A 387 -0.74 -12.36 11.87
N ALA A 388 -0.66 -11.27 12.64
CA ALA A 388 -0.63 -9.90 12.14
C ALA A 388 0.78 -9.52 11.64
N MET A 389 1.08 -9.96 10.42
CA MET A 389 2.37 -9.72 9.75
C MET A 389 2.50 -8.27 9.31
N LYS A 390 3.74 -7.74 9.35
CA LYS A 390 4.08 -6.43 8.79
C LYS A 390 4.67 -6.59 7.40
N GLU A 391 4.04 -5.96 6.41
CA GLU A 391 4.47 -6.01 5.01
C GLU A 391 4.79 -4.62 4.47
N PRO A 392 5.70 -4.48 3.50
CA PRO A 392 5.93 -3.19 2.83
C PRO A 392 4.65 -2.66 2.17
N VAL A 393 4.49 -1.34 2.16
CA VAL A 393 3.44 -0.66 1.40
C VAL A 393 3.67 -0.76 -0.11
N GLY A 394 4.94 -0.73 -0.54
CA GLY A 394 5.34 -0.84 -1.94
C GLY A 394 6.17 0.36 -2.40
N VAL A 395 5.64 1.14 -3.34
CA VAL A 395 6.25 2.39 -3.82
C VAL A 395 5.70 3.57 -3.04
N ILE A 396 6.59 4.36 -2.42
CA ILE A 396 6.24 5.55 -1.64
C ILE A 396 6.83 6.79 -2.32
N GLY A 397 5.99 7.75 -2.67
CA GLY A 397 6.43 9.11 -3.00
C GLY A 397 6.53 9.96 -1.74
N ALA A 398 7.60 10.72 -1.53
CA ALA A 398 7.71 11.64 -0.40
C ALA A 398 8.11 13.04 -0.86
N LEU A 399 7.33 14.05 -0.46
CA LEU A 399 7.63 15.46 -0.62
C LEU A 399 8.32 15.92 0.67
N CYS A 400 9.64 16.05 0.61
CA CYS A 400 10.49 16.27 1.78
C CYS A 400 10.36 17.71 2.31
N PRO A 401 10.53 17.93 3.62
CA PRO A 401 10.35 19.24 4.23
C PRO A 401 11.43 20.24 3.80
N ALA A 402 11.08 21.52 3.82
CA ALA A 402 12.04 22.60 3.56
C ALA A 402 12.96 22.89 4.75
N GLU A 403 12.45 22.69 5.98
CA GLU A 403 13.11 23.09 7.24
C GLU A 403 14.29 22.20 7.66
N ALA A 404 14.38 20.99 7.10
CA ALA A 404 15.43 20.01 7.39
C ALA A 404 15.87 19.32 6.08
N PRO A 405 16.68 19.97 5.24
CA PRO A 405 16.92 19.54 3.86
C PRO A 405 17.55 18.16 3.71
N LEU A 406 18.49 17.80 4.59
CA LEU A 406 19.11 16.49 4.63
C LEU A 406 18.36 15.59 5.62
N LEU A 407 18.19 16.04 6.86
CA LEU A 407 17.60 15.22 7.92
C LEU A 407 16.16 14.82 7.61
N GLY A 408 15.36 15.71 7.01
CA GLY A 408 14.00 15.41 6.58
C GLY A 408 13.94 14.41 5.43
N LEU A 409 14.85 14.52 4.46
CA LEU A 409 14.99 13.55 3.37
C LEU A 409 15.34 12.16 3.91
N ILE A 410 16.33 12.08 4.79
CA ILE A 410 16.76 10.83 5.43
C ILE A 410 15.66 10.26 6.33
N SER A 411 14.96 11.10 7.08
CA SER A 411 13.85 10.69 7.95
C SER A 411 12.66 10.14 7.16
N CYS A 412 12.48 10.54 5.89
CA CYS A 412 11.50 9.91 4.99
C CYS A 412 12.05 8.62 4.37
N MET A 413 13.30 8.66 3.89
CA MET A 413 13.91 7.56 3.14
C MET A 413 14.18 6.33 4.00
N ALA A 414 14.94 6.51 5.08
CA ALA A 414 15.50 5.43 5.89
C ALA A 414 14.43 4.47 6.44
N PRO A 415 13.34 4.94 7.09
CA PRO A 415 12.30 4.02 7.58
C PRO A 415 11.57 3.31 6.45
N ALA A 416 11.32 4.00 5.33
CA ALA A 416 10.63 3.42 4.20
C ALA A 416 11.43 2.26 3.61
N ILE A 417 12.72 2.46 3.32
CA ILE A 417 13.55 1.40 2.75
C ILE A 417 13.88 0.31 3.78
N ALA A 418 13.99 0.63 5.08
CA ALA A 418 14.14 -0.35 6.16
C ALA A 418 13.00 -1.37 6.18
N MET A 419 11.78 -0.91 5.90
CA MET A 419 10.58 -1.76 5.83
C MET A 419 10.36 -2.41 4.45
N GLY A 420 11.33 -2.32 3.53
CA GLY A 420 11.26 -2.97 2.22
C GLY A 420 10.52 -2.17 1.14
N ASN A 421 10.25 -0.88 1.36
CA ASN A 421 9.65 -0.01 0.34
C ASN A 421 10.70 0.52 -0.63
N ARG A 422 10.26 0.90 -1.83
CA ARG A 422 11.05 1.71 -2.78
C ARG A 422 10.53 3.13 -2.75
N VAL A 423 11.40 4.11 -2.81
CA VAL A 423 11.05 5.52 -2.58
C VAL A 423 11.37 6.43 -3.76
N ILE A 424 10.51 7.44 -3.93
CA ILE A 424 10.71 8.57 -4.85
C ILE A 424 10.62 9.84 -4.00
N LEU A 425 11.76 10.46 -3.77
CA LEU A 425 11.92 11.59 -2.85
C LEU A 425 12.00 12.87 -3.66
N ALA A 426 11.03 13.77 -3.52
CA ALA A 426 11.16 15.14 -3.99
C ALA A 426 11.84 15.94 -2.88
N ALA A 427 13.12 16.27 -3.09
CA ALA A 427 13.98 16.93 -2.11
C ALA A 427 13.45 18.33 -1.70
N SER A 428 14.09 18.93 -0.70
CA SER A 428 13.79 20.29 -0.26
C SER A 428 13.82 21.26 -1.44
N GLY A 429 12.72 21.97 -1.67
CA GLY A 429 12.61 23.00 -2.70
C GLY A 429 13.65 24.12 -2.55
N PRO A 430 13.76 24.78 -1.38
CA PRO A 430 14.71 25.88 -1.20
C PRO A 430 16.17 25.44 -1.08
N PHE A 431 16.44 24.23 -0.56
CA PHE A 431 17.80 23.78 -0.22
C PHE A 431 18.15 22.39 -0.80
N PRO A 432 18.13 22.21 -2.12
CA PRO A 432 18.18 20.88 -2.75
C PRO A 432 19.59 20.25 -2.85
N LEU A 433 20.68 21.02 -2.72
CA LEU A 433 22.01 20.51 -3.06
C LEU A 433 22.52 19.41 -2.11
N ALA A 434 22.08 19.42 -0.85
CA ALA A 434 22.40 18.34 0.09
C ALA A 434 21.85 16.99 -0.39
N ALA A 435 20.65 16.97 -0.98
CA ALA A 435 20.07 15.76 -1.54
C ALA A 435 20.84 15.25 -2.78
N THR A 436 21.38 16.17 -3.59
CA THR A 436 22.14 15.79 -4.77
C THR A 436 23.56 15.33 -4.44
N GLU A 437 24.18 15.87 -3.38
CA GLU A 437 25.47 15.37 -2.87
C GLU A 437 25.33 13.98 -2.23
N PHE A 438 24.16 13.71 -1.64
CA PHE A 438 23.80 12.42 -1.06
C PHE A 438 23.72 11.29 -2.11
N VAL A 439 23.58 11.61 -3.39
CA VAL A 439 23.61 10.62 -4.48
C VAL A 439 24.88 9.77 -4.45
N GLN A 440 26.05 10.38 -4.24
CA GLN A 440 27.31 9.64 -4.17
C GLN A 440 27.34 8.70 -2.94
N VAL A 441 26.70 9.09 -1.83
CA VAL A 441 26.58 8.22 -0.66
C VAL A 441 25.73 6.98 -1.00
N LEU A 442 24.62 7.15 -1.73
CA LEU A 442 23.79 6.04 -2.20
C LEU A 442 24.57 5.10 -3.13
N GLU A 443 25.32 5.66 -4.09
CA GLU A 443 26.14 4.90 -5.04
C GLU A 443 27.26 4.12 -4.33
N THR A 444 27.90 4.72 -3.32
CA THR A 444 28.97 4.08 -2.54
C THR A 444 28.45 3.03 -1.56
N SER A 445 27.17 3.09 -1.21
CA SER A 445 26.54 2.18 -0.23
C SER A 445 25.84 1.00 -0.89
N ASP A 446 26.08 0.77 -2.19
CA ASP A 446 25.51 -0.31 -2.98
C ASP A 446 23.97 -0.38 -2.91
N VAL A 447 23.31 0.78 -2.81
CA VAL A 447 21.84 0.85 -2.80
C VAL A 447 21.32 0.32 -4.14
N PRO A 448 20.49 -0.75 -4.17
CA PRO A 448 20.06 -1.31 -5.43
C PRO A 448 19.30 -0.31 -6.29
N ALA A 449 19.58 -0.33 -7.59
CA ALA A 449 19.00 0.58 -8.57
C ALA A 449 17.47 0.63 -8.46
N GLY A 450 16.93 1.83 -8.24
CA GLY A 450 15.49 2.08 -8.14
C GLY A 450 14.90 1.97 -6.74
N VAL A 451 15.66 1.50 -5.74
CA VAL A 451 15.20 1.48 -4.33
C VAL A 451 15.07 2.90 -3.78
N VAL A 452 16.02 3.77 -4.08
CA VAL A 452 15.98 5.20 -3.77
C VAL A 452 16.06 5.99 -5.07
N ASN A 453 15.14 6.91 -5.27
CA ASN A 453 15.13 7.85 -6.40
C ASN A 453 14.95 9.26 -5.83
N ILE A 454 15.73 10.23 -6.31
CA ILE A 454 15.72 11.62 -5.83
C ILE A 454 15.38 12.55 -6.99
N LEU A 455 14.35 13.36 -6.79
CA LEU A 455 13.90 14.43 -7.67
C LEU A 455 14.18 15.78 -7.02
N THR A 456 14.52 16.78 -7.83
CA THR A 456 14.70 18.19 -7.40
C THR A 456 13.78 19.11 -8.21
N GLY A 457 13.57 20.33 -7.71
CA GLY A 457 12.72 21.35 -8.32
C GLY A 457 11.46 21.66 -7.49
N PRO A 458 10.55 22.51 -7.99
CA PRO A 458 9.35 22.89 -7.27
C PRO A 458 8.46 21.68 -7.00
N GLN A 459 8.20 21.40 -5.72
CA GLN A 459 7.38 20.24 -5.32
C GLN A 459 5.95 20.31 -5.85
N LYS A 460 5.40 21.51 -6.05
CA LYS A 460 4.10 21.72 -6.70
C LYS A 460 3.99 21.09 -8.10
N ASP A 461 5.12 20.94 -8.82
CA ASP A 461 5.15 20.39 -10.18
C ASP A 461 5.14 18.84 -10.18
N THR A 462 5.48 18.22 -9.04
CA THR A 462 5.57 16.76 -8.88
C THR A 462 4.53 16.17 -7.93
N ALA A 463 4.02 16.96 -6.97
CA ALA A 463 3.11 16.53 -5.92
C ALA A 463 1.82 15.91 -6.45
N GLU A 464 1.09 16.61 -7.33
CA GLU A 464 -0.14 16.09 -7.91
C GLU A 464 0.14 14.86 -8.78
N THR A 465 1.25 14.86 -9.53
CA THR A 465 1.63 13.73 -10.38
C THR A 465 1.85 12.47 -9.53
N LEU A 466 2.62 12.56 -8.45
CA LEU A 466 2.84 11.45 -7.51
C LEU A 466 1.52 11.00 -6.87
N ALA A 467 0.70 11.95 -6.44
CA ALA A 467 -0.58 11.67 -5.79
C ALA A 467 -1.64 11.06 -6.72
N ARG A 468 -1.62 11.35 -8.02
CA ARG A 468 -2.51 10.73 -9.02
C ARG A 468 -1.97 9.41 -9.59
N HIS A 469 -0.66 9.16 -9.48
CA HIS A 469 -0.04 8.02 -10.16
C HIS A 469 -0.68 6.69 -9.70
N MET A 470 -1.13 5.86 -10.65
CA MET A 470 -1.82 4.60 -10.35
C MET A 470 -0.88 3.57 -9.71
N ASP A 471 0.39 3.61 -10.11
CA ASP A 471 1.45 2.69 -9.67
C ASP A 471 2.26 3.16 -8.45
N VAL A 472 1.74 4.15 -7.70
CA VAL A 472 2.29 4.58 -6.40
C VAL A 472 1.32 4.14 -5.30
N ASN A 473 1.86 3.53 -4.24
CA ASN A 473 1.06 2.92 -3.17
C ASN A 473 0.81 3.87 -2.00
N ALA A 474 1.70 4.84 -1.76
CA ALA A 474 1.49 5.91 -0.80
C ALA A 474 2.21 7.20 -1.18
N VAL A 475 1.69 8.33 -0.70
CA VAL A 475 2.37 9.64 -0.78
C VAL A 475 2.47 10.28 0.60
N TRP A 476 3.68 10.66 0.98
CA TRP A 476 3.98 11.44 2.18
C TRP A 476 4.23 12.90 1.79
N SER A 477 3.68 13.85 2.53
CA SER A 477 3.85 15.28 2.26
C SER A 477 4.10 16.06 3.54
N PHE A 478 5.27 16.68 3.63
CA PHE A 478 5.66 17.52 4.76
C PHE A 478 5.88 18.97 4.30
N GLY A 479 4.88 19.50 3.59
CA GLY A 479 4.89 20.84 3.01
C GLY A 479 3.80 21.73 3.59
N ASP A 480 3.36 22.70 2.80
CA ASP A 480 2.27 23.58 3.19
C ASP A 480 0.89 22.90 3.16
N LYS A 481 -0.12 23.65 3.60
CA LYS A 481 -1.52 23.18 3.64
C LYS A 481 -2.09 22.93 2.25
N ALA A 482 -1.75 23.74 1.25
CA ALA A 482 -2.26 23.59 -0.11
C ALA A 482 -1.72 22.30 -0.75
N GLN A 483 -0.43 22.01 -0.58
CA GLN A 483 0.18 20.76 -1.02
C GLN A 483 -0.46 19.55 -0.33
N SER A 484 -0.77 19.66 0.97
CA SER A 484 -1.49 18.61 1.70
C SER A 484 -2.86 18.33 1.07
N GLU A 485 -3.64 19.37 0.78
CA GLU A 485 -4.94 19.24 0.11
C GLU A 485 -4.81 18.63 -1.29
N THR A 486 -3.85 19.08 -2.10
CA THR A 486 -3.59 18.55 -3.44
C THR A 486 -3.29 17.05 -3.38
N VAL A 487 -2.40 16.62 -2.49
CA VAL A 487 -2.02 15.21 -2.33
C VAL A 487 -3.22 14.37 -1.92
N GLU A 488 -3.97 14.81 -0.92
CA GLU A 488 -5.14 14.09 -0.44
C GLU A 488 -6.25 13.99 -1.48
N ARG A 489 -6.57 15.09 -2.17
CA ARG A 489 -7.60 15.12 -3.21
C ARG A 489 -7.23 14.22 -4.40
N ALA A 490 -5.99 14.32 -4.88
CA ALA A 490 -5.50 13.52 -6.01
C ALA A 490 -5.39 12.02 -5.68
N SER A 491 -5.15 11.66 -4.41
CA SER A 491 -5.03 10.26 -3.98
C SER A 491 -6.30 9.43 -4.18
N ALA A 492 -7.46 10.08 -4.29
CA ALA A 492 -8.75 9.40 -4.50
C ALA A 492 -8.78 8.56 -5.80
N GLN A 493 -7.88 8.82 -6.75
CA GLN A 493 -7.81 8.11 -8.02
C GLN A 493 -7.63 6.58 -7.86
N ASN A 494 -6.70 6.14 -7.00
CA ASN A 494 -6.47 4.72 -6.70
C ASN A 494 -6.57 4.42 -5.18
N LEU A 495 -7.03 5.39 -4.40
CA LEU A 495 -7.15 5.31 -2.93
C LEU A 495 -5.82 4.97 -2.23
N LYS A 496 -4.68 5.37 -2.82
CA LYS A 496 -3.36 5.25 -2.17
C LYS A 496 -3.38 5.92 -0.79
N ARG A 497 -2.57 5.39 0.12
CA ARG A 497 -2.42 5.98 1.46
C ARG A 497 -1.77 7.36 1.35
N THR A 498 -2.25 8.31 2.14
CA THR A 498 -1.62 9.64 2.26
C THR A 498 -1.21 9.90 3.69
N TRP A 499 -0.03 10.47 3.88
CA TRP A 499 0.41 10.99 5.17
C TRP A 499 0.86 12.43 5.01
N VAL A 500 0.05 13.37 5.49
CA VAL A 500 0.26 14.80 5.30
C VAL A 500 0.34 15.52 6.64
N ASN A 501 1.09 16.61 6.70
CA ASN A 501 1.23 17.45 7.90
C ASN A 501 0.19 18.57 7.98
N ASN A 502 -0.64 18.79 6.96
CA ASN A 502 -1.66 19.86 6.92
C ASN A 502 -1.07 21.27 7.11
N GLY A 503 0.17 21.50 6.71
CA GLY A 503 0.87 22.77 6.94
C GLY A 503 1.27 23.00 8.40
N MET A 504 1.37 21.93 9.21
CA MET A 504 1.90 21.98 10.57
C MET A 504 3.38 21.58 10.57
N ALA A 505 4.19 22.29 11.36
CA ALA A 505 5.59 21.96 11.58
C ALA A 505 5.72 20.61 12.30
N ARG A 506 6.79 19.89 11.98
CA ARG A 506 7.18 18.65 12.65
C ARG A 506 8.48 18.88 13.39
N ASP A 507 8.59 18.34 14.60
CA ASP A 507 9.87 18.32 15.31
C ASP A 507 10.81 17.26 14.70
N TRP A 508 11.59 17.67 13.70
CA TRP A 508 12.55 16.79 13.03
C TRP A 508 13.74 16.42 13.92
N ASP A 509 14.05 17.20 14.94
CA ASP A 509 15.20 16.92 15.80
C ASP A 509 14.83 15.92 16.91
N GLY A 510 13.57 15.90 17.31
CA GLY A 510 13.04 15.03 18.35
C GLY A 510 12.30 13.78 17.87
N ALA A 511 11.38 13.32 18.72
CA ALA A 511 10.66 12.05 18.57
C ALA A 511 9.62 12.06 17.45
N GLU A 512 9.25 13.23 16.90
CA GLU A 512 8.37 13.28 15.73
C GLU A 512 9.15 13.05 14.43
N GLY A 513 10.44 13.32 14.39
CA GLY A 513 11.29 13.07 13.23
C GLY A 513 11.72 11.61 13.09
N GLU A 514 11.56 10.79 14.13
CA GLU A 514 11.83 9.34 14.11
C GLU A 514 10.73 8.47 14.72
N GLY A 515 10.93 7.16 14.68
CA GLY A 515 10.18 6.21 15.49
C GLY A 515 9.02 5.53 14.78
N LYS A 516 8.09 5.02 15.59
CA LYS A 516 7.07 4.05 15.13
C LYS A 516 6.09 4.63 14.11
N ALA A 517 5.82 5.93 14.13
CA ALA A 517 4.90 6.55 13.18
C ALA A 517 5.37 6.39 11.72
N PHE A 518 6.69 6.52 11.48
CA PHE A 518 7.26 6.26 10.16
C PHE A 518 7.20 4.78 9.78
N LEU A 519 7.49 3.87 10.71
CA LEU A 519 7.40 2.42 10.47
C LEU A 519 5.96 1.99 10.15
N GLN A 520 4.97 2.54 10.86
CA GLN A 520 3.54 2.35 10.60
C GLN A 520 3.12 2.93 9.24
N ALA A 521 3.60 4.13 8.90
CA ALA A 521 3.35 4.73 7.59
C ALA A 521 4.00 3.92 6.44
N ALA A 522 5.09 3.20 6.73
CA ALA A 522 5.86 2.39 5.80
C ALA A 522 5.44 0.91 5.74
N THR A 523 4.50 0.47 6.59
CA THR A 523 4.04 -0.93 6.63
C THR A 523 2.53 -1.03 6.50
N SER A 524 2.06 -2.16 5.96
CA SER A 524 0.68 -2.62 6.01
C SER A 524 0.60 -3.85 6.90
N VAL A 525 -0.53 -4.07 7.55
CA VAL A 525 -0.77 -5.27 8.36
C VAL A 525 -1.52 -6.30 7.52
N LYS A 526 -0.99 -7.51 7.42
CA LYS A 526 -1.70 -8.66 6.85
C LYS A 526 -1.94 -9.69 7.95
N ASN A 527 -3.21 -10.00 8.23
CA ASN A 527 -3.58 -11.05 9.15
C ASN A 527 -3.68 -12.39 8.42
N ILE A 528 -2.79 -13.32 8.76
CA ILE A 528 -2.80 -14.69 8.22
C ILE A 528 -3.33 -15.62 9.30
N TRP A 529 -4.50 -16.19 9.07
CA TRP A 529 -5.12 -17.15 9.97
C TRP A 529 -4.67 -18.55 9.61
N ILE A 530 -4.13 -19.26 10.59
CA ILE A 530 -3.57 -20.60 10.39
C ILE A 530 -4.14 -21.58 11.43
N PRO A 531 -4.25 -22.88 11.08
CA PRO A 531 -4.47 -23.92 12.06
C PRO A 531 -3.35 -23.93 13.10
N TYR A 532 -3.73 -24.08 14.37
CA TYR A 532 -2.82 -24.24 15.49
C TYR A 532 -3.50 -25.15 16.52
N GLY A 533 -2.75 -26.13 17.04
CA GLY A 533 -3.24 -27.04 18.06
C GLY A 533 -3.01 -26.44 19.45
N GLU A 534 -4.04 -26.49 20.28
CA GLU A 534 -3.93 -26.23 21.72
C GLU A 534 -3.35 -27.44 22.46
#